data_AF-A0A1S8S9Y6-F1
#
_entry.id   AF-A0A1S8S9Y6-F1
#
_cell.length_a   1.000
_cell.length_b   1.000
_cell.length_c   1.000
_cell.angle_alpha   90.00
_cell.angle_beta   90.00
_cell.angle_gamma   90.00
#
_symmetry.space_group_name_H-M   'P 1'
#
loop_
_entity.id
_entity.type
_entity.pdbx_description
1 polymer ?
#
loop_
_entity_poly.entity_id
_entity_poly.type
_entity_poly.pdbx_seq_one_letter_code
_entity_poly.pdbx_strand_id
1 'polypeptide(L)'
;MSKLTNKAIKELLMKVSEVMNDYEQYEIENGDAWGYVLKLNPNKNIECRIMDDEWCEYTMAIPSDNISGVKDILKGFINYLYENEINFRNGYLKANKGWYARKHKSLNTWFERNNRTKIDAIVEDISERYSTTKRLENEVEHYKVFISRLYYVLNCLVPNYKLEDIKEVTFKRLNEFNIKNVGISNIDNKLIVMKSNDDSSYIIDKFDIEIDSYSNVNIIVNQIVSRLRKVA
;
A
#
# COMPACT_ATOMS: atom_id res chain seq x y z
N MET A 1 4.36 -24.50 -0.34
CA MET A 1 5.59 -23.99 -1.00
C MET A 1 6.78 -24.28 -0.10
N SER A 2 7.93 -24.67 -0.66
CA SER A 2 9.15 -24.89 0.11
C SER A 2 9.81 -23.56 0.48
N LYS A 3 10.25 -23.41 1.74
CA LYS A 3 10.99 -22.22 2.19
C LYS A 3 12.29 -22.05 1.39
N LEU A 4 12.63 -20.81 1.05
CA LEU A 4 13.89 -20.50 0.39
C LEU A 4 15.07 -20.68 1.35
N THR A 5 16.22 -21.07 0.81
CA THR A 5 17.48 -21.11 1.57
C THR A 5 18.03 -19.68 1.77
N ASN A 6 18.84 -19.46 2.80
CA ASN A 6 19.49 -18.15 3.02
C ASN A 6 20.30 -17.66 1.82
N LYS A 7 20.92 -18.58 1.07
CA LYS A 7 21.67 -18.25 -0.16
C LYS A 7 20.71 -17.70 -1.23
N ALA A 8 19.62 -18.40 -1.49
CA ALA A 8 18.61 -17.97 -2.45
C ALA A 8 17.97 -16.63 -2.04
N ILE A 9 17.69 -16.43 -0.75
CA ILE A 9 17.19 -15.14 -0.25
C ILE A 9 18.19 -14.03 -0.55
N LYS A 10 19.48 -14.20 -0.24
CA LYS A 10 20.51 -13.19 -0.53
C LYS A 10 20.58 -12.83 -2.02
N GLU A 11 20.50 -13.83 -2.91
CA GLU A 11 20.47 -13.61 -4.36
C GLU A 11 19.24 -12.79 -4.79
N LEU A 12 18.06 -13.07 -4.23
CA LEU A 12 16.87 -12.27 -4.47
C LEU A 12 17.01 -10.83 -3.95
N LEU A 13 17.59 -10.65 -2.76
CA LEU A 13 17.78 -9.31 -2.17
C LEU A 13 18.72 -8.45 -3.01
N MET A 14 19.80 -9.02 -3.56
CA MET A 14 20.68 -8.29 -4.48
C MET A 14 19.91 -7.80 -5.72
N LYS A 15 19.15 -8.69 -6.36
CA LYS A 15 18.34 -8.35 -7.54
C LYS A 15 17.30 -7.26 -7.24
N VAL A 16 16.66 -7.33 -6.07
CA VAL A 16 15.72 -6.28 -5.63
C VAL A 16 16.46 -4.95 -5.43
N SER A 17 17.62 -4.98 -4.76
CA SER A 17 18.45 -3.79 -4.55
C SER A 17 18.85 -3.14 -5.87
N GLU A 18 19.30 -3.93 -6.85
CA GLU A 18 19.68 -3.43 -8.18
C GLU A 18 18.54 -2.66 -8.84
N VAL A 19 17.34 -3.25 -8.89
CA VAL A 19 16.17 -2.59 -9.51
C VAL A 19 15.66 -1.40 -8.68
N MET A 20 15.79 -1.43 -7.35
CA MET A 20 15.42 -0.30 -6.50
C MET A 20 16.30 0.93 -6.72
N ASN A 21 17.58 0.72 -7.07
CA ASN A 21 18.54 1.78 -7.34
C ASN A 21 18.66 2.09 -8.84
N ASP A 22 17.82 1.48 -9.68
CA ASP A 22 17.72 1.82 -11.09
C ASP A 22 16.78 3.02 -11.24
N TYR A 23 17.40 4.17 -11.52
CA TYR A 23 16.78 5.48 -11.54
C TYR A 23 16.93 6.14 -12.90
N GLU A 24 15.84 6.71 -13.39
CA GLU A 24 15.89 7.61 -14.54
C GLU A 24 16.39 9.00 -14.10
N GLN A 25 17.03 9.73 -15.02
CA GLN A 25 17.61 11.05 -14.76
C GLN A 25 16.59 12.03 -14.16
N TYR A 26 15.34 12.00 -14.61
CA TYR A 26 14.30 12.89 -14.10
C TYR A 26 13.94 12.59 -12.62
N GLU A 27 14.08 11.35 -12.15
CA GLU A 27 13.80 10.99 -10.76
C GLU A 27 14.90 11.51 -9.84
N ILE A 28 16.14 11.46 -10.31
CA ILE A 28 17.31 12.06 -9.64
C ILE A 28 17.13 13.58 -9.53
N GLU A 29 16.75 14.24 -10.63
CA GLU A 29 16.57 15.69 -10.68
C GLU A 29 15.42 16.20 -9.79
N ASN A 30 14.41 15.36 -9.54
CA ASN A 30 13.30 15.70 -8.64
C ASN A 30 13.58 15.34 -7.16
N GLY A 31 14.75 14.79 -6.83
CA GLY A 31 15.12 14.42 -5.46
C GLY A 31 14.44 13.14 -4.94
N ASP A 32 13.94 12.29 -5.85
CA ASP A 32 13.29 11.02 -5.52
C ASP A 32 14.27 9.83 -5.56
N ALA A 33 15.56 10.11 -5.79
CA ALA A 33 16.64 9.13 -5.84
C ALA A 33 17.24 8.85 -4.45
N TRP A 34 16.79 7.77 -3.84
CA TRP A 34 17.26 7.25 -2.56
C TRP A 34 18.09 5.99 -2.77
N GLY A 35 19.12 5.78 -1.95
CA GLY A 35 19.88 4.53 -1.97
C GLY A 35 19.14 3.42 -1.23
N TYR A 36 19.02 2.23 -1.82
CA TYR A 36 18.43 1.06 -1.14
C TYR A 36 19.43 -0.06 -0.98
N VAL A 37 19.56 -0.56 0.25
CA VAL A 37 20.42 -1.71 0.57
C VAL A 37 19.60 -2.78 1.28
N LEU A 38 19.41 -3.92 0.62
CA LEU A 38 18.68 -5.06 1.18
C LEU A 38 19.64 -6.17 1.61
N LYS A 39 19.46 -6.67 2.83
CA LYS A 39 20.30 -7.76 3.37
C LYS A 39 19.59 -8.60 4.43
N LEU A 40 20.14 -9.77 4.71
CA LEU A 40 19.78 -10.52 5.91
C LEU A 40 20.59 -9.98 7.10
N ASN A 41 19.89 -9.60 8.17
CA ASN A 41 20.52 -9.17 9.41
C ASN A 41 20.95 -10.40 10.28
N PRO A 42 21.68 -10.19 11.40
CA PRO A 42 22.13 -11.29 12.26
C PRO A 42 21.00 -12.16 12.82
N ASN A 43 19.82 -11.57 13.01
CA ASN A 43 18.61 -12.26 13.45
C ASN A 43 17.89 -13.01 12.32
N LYS A 44 18.49 -13.07 11.13
CA LYS A 44 17.94 -13.65 9.90
C LYS A 44 16.67 -12.97 9.40
N ASN A 45 16.36 -11.76 9.85
CA ASN A 45 15.31 -10.95 9.25
C ASN A 45 15.84 -10.29 7.98
N ILE A 46 14.93 -10.01 7.04
CA ILE A 46 15.25 -9.23 5.86
C ILE A 46 15.17 -7.76 6.24
N GLU A 47 16.29 -7.07 6.09
CA GLU A 47 16.46 -5.66 6.38
C GLU A 47 16.55 -4.88 5.07
N CYS A 48 15.83 -3.76 4.99
CA CYS A 48 15.95 -2.77 3.92
C CYS A 48 16.39 -1.45 4.56
N ARG A 49 17.53 -0.93 4.13
CA ARG A 49 18.02 0.39 4.51
C ARG A 49 17.77 1.37 3.38
N ILE A 50 17.23 2.52 3.73
CA ILE A 50 17.03 3.66 2.86
C ILE A 50 18.11 4.67 3.22
N MET A 51 18.89 5.05 2.22
CA MET A 51 20.10 5.84 2.34
C MET A 51 19.89 7.20 1.68
N ASP A 52 20.33 8.25 2.37
CA ASP A 52 20.55 9.59 1.83
C ASP A 52 22.07 9.75 1.69
N ASP A 53 22.57 9.53 0.47
CA ASP A 53 24.00 9.35 0.19
C ASP A 53 24.67 8.31 1.12
N GLU A 54 25.53 8.77 2.02
CA GLU A 54 26.27 7.94 2.97
C GLU A 54 25.48 7.64 4.26
N TRP A 55 24.39 8.37 4.52
CA TRP A 55 23.62 8.30 5.76
C TRP A 55 22.45 7.34 5.64
N CYS A 56 22.27 6.46 6.62
CA CYS A 56 21.08 5.63 6.69
C CYS A 56 19.94 6.43 7.33
N GLU A 57 19.05 6.96 6.49
CA GLU A 57 17.88 7.72 6.91
C GLU A 57 16.86 6.81 7.62
N TYR A 58 16.63 5.61 7.08
CA TYR A 58 15.58 4.73 7.59
C TYR A 58 15.91 3.26 7.42
N THR A 59 15.44 2.43 8.34
CA THR A 59 15.63 0.97 8.28
C THR A 59 14.32 0.26 8.58
N MET A 60 13.94 -0.66 7.70
CA MET A 60 12.83 -1.59 7.88
C MET A 60 13.36 -3.00 8.06
N ALA A 61 12.67 -3.82 8.86
CA ALA A 61 12.97 -5.23 9.00
C ALA A 61 11.70 -6.07 8.98
N ILE A 62 11.69 -7.12 8.16
CA ILE A 62 10.60 -8.09 8.07
C ILE A 62 11.10 -9.51 8.36
N PRO A 63 10.28 -10.40 8.95
CA PRO A 63 10.65 -11.79 9.18
C PRO A 63 10.93 -12.52 7.87
N SER A 64 11.96 -13.38 7.83
CA SER A 64 12.27 -14.21 6.65
C SER A 64 11.52 -15.54 6.62
N ASP A 65 10.83 -15.91 7.71
CA ASP A 65 10.34 -17.27 7.95
C ASP A 65 9.30 -17.75 6.93
N ASN A 66 8.58 -16.84 6.27
CA ASN A 66 7.49 -17.14 5.34
C ASN A 66 7.75 -16.58 3.93
N ILE A 67 9.02 -16.38 3.57
CA ILE A 67 9.37 -15.83 2.25
C ILE A 67 9.51 -16.96 1.23
N SER A 68 8.65 -16.92 0.22
CA SER A 68 8.66 -17.84 -0.93
C SER A 68 9.22 -17.20 -2.20
N GLY A 69 9.30 -15.87 -2.27
CA GLY A 69 9.88 -15.15 -3.39
C GLY A 69 9.88 -13.62 -3.25
N VAL A 70 10.23 -12.92 -4.33
CA VAL A 70 10.33 -11.44 -4.39
C VAL A 70 9.02 -10.76 -3.98
N LYS A 71 7.87 -11.32 -4.40
CA LYS A 71 6.55 -10.80 -4.07
C LYS A 71 6.33 -10.66 -2.57
N ASP A 72 6.70 -11.68 -1.79
CA ASP A 72 6.52 -11.68 -0.34
C ASP A 72 7.43 -10.65 0.35
N ILE A 73 8.65 -10.49 -0.15
CA ILE A 73 9.63 -9.51 0.38
C ILE A 73 9.09 -8.10 0.18
N LEU A 74 8.73 -7.75 -1.06
CA LEU A 74 8.27 -6.41 -1.41
C LEU A 74 6.94 -6.08 -0.72
N LYS A 75 5.97 -7.01 -0.71
CA LYS A 75 4.73 -6.82 0.03
C LYS A 75 4.93 -6.74 1.53
N GLY A 76 5.89 -7.48 2.09
CA GLY A 76 6.27 -7.39 3.48
C GLY A 76 6.69 -5.98 3.86
N PHE A 77 7.57 -5.35 3.07
CA PHE A 77 7.98 -3.97 3.30
C PHE A 77 6.86 -2.95 3.07
N ILE A 78 6.04 -3.14 2.04
CA ILE A 78 4.87 -2.28 1.80
C ILE A 78 3.92 -2.33 3.00
N ASN A 79 3.59 -3.52 3.50
CA ASN A 79 2.75 -3.69 4.68
C ASN A 79 3.39 -3.07 5.92
N TYR A 80 4.71 -3.25 6.10
CA TYR A 80 5.45 -2.62 7.19
C TYR A 80 5.29 -1.10 7.19
N LEU A 81 5.48 -0.43 6.04
CA LEU A 81 5.31 1.02 5.91
C LEU A 81 3.87 1.45 6.19
N TYR A 82 2.88 0.70 5.71
CA TYR A 82 1.49 1.01 6.01
C TYR A 82 1.17 0.90 7.49
N GLU A 83 1.54 -0.22 8.12
CA GLU A 83 1.22 -0.52 9.52
C GLU A 83 1.97 0.39 10.49
N ASN A 84 3.28 0.57 10.28
CA ASN A 84 4.15 1.26 11.22
C ASN A 84 4.22 2.76 10.95
N GLU A 85 4.08 3.21 9.70
CA GLU A 85 4.29 4.61 9.37
C GLU A 85 3.02 5.35 8.90
N ILE A 86 2.26 4.79 7.96
CA ILE A 86 1.19 5.55 7.29
C ILE A 86 -0.13 5.52 8.07
N ASN A 87 -0.55 4.37 8.59
CA ASN A 87 -1.90 4.17 9.09
C ASN A 87 -2.21 4.99 10.34
N PHE A 88 -1.29 5.03 11.31
CA PHE A 88 -1.51 5.81 12.54
C PHE A 88 -1.53 7.32 12.25
N ARG A 89 -0.65 7.80 11.36
CA ARG A 89 -0.60 9.20 10.92
C ARG A 89 -1.90 9.61 10.24
N ASN A 90 -2.37 8.79 9.29
CA ASN A 90 -3.67 8.98 8.67
C ASN A 90 -4.83 8.94 9.68
N GLY A 91 -4.74 8.08 10.70
CA GLY A 91 -5.68 8.06 11.81
C GLY A 91 -5.75 9.41 12.54
N TYR A 92 -4.59 9.97 12.88
CA TYR A 92 -4.49 11.31 13.49
C TYR A 92 -5.07 12.40 12.57
N LEU A 93 -4.67 12.42 11.30
CA LEU A 93 -5.12 13.42 10.31
C LEU A 93 -6.63 13.38 10.12
N LYS A 94 -7.26 12.20 10.06
CA LYS A 94 -8.72 12.06 9.96
C LYS A 94 -9.44 12.62 11.17
N ALA A 95 -8.87 12.49 12.37
CA ALA A 95 -9.46 12.99 13.61
C ALA A 95 -9.45 14.52 13.72
N ASN A 96 -8.61 15.22 12.94
CA ASN A 96 -8.45 16.67 13.02
C ASN A 96 -9.71 17.45 12.64
N LYS A 97 -10.45 17.00 11.60
CA LYS A 97 -11.65 17.71 11.13
C LYS A 97 -12.66 17.94 12.25
N GLY A 98 -12.96 16.89 13.02
CA GLY A 98 -13.89 16.98 14.15
C GLY A 98 -13.35 17.81 15.31
N TRP A 99 -12.03 17.76 15.54
CA TRP A 99 -11.39 18.56 16.58
C TRP A 99 -11.42 20.06 16.27
N TYR A 100 -11.05 20.47 15.05
CA TYR A 100 -11.08 21.87 14.62
C TYR A 100 -12.50 22.45 14.71
N ALA A 101 -13.51 21.69 14.28
CA ALA A 101 -14.91 22.11 14.40
C ALA A 101 -15.30 22.44 15.86
N ARG A 102 -14.88 21.61 16.83
CA ARG A 102 -15.13 21.89 18.26
C ARG A 102 -14.38 23.11 18.77
N LYS A 103 -13.12 23.29 18.36
CA LYS A 103 -12.29 24.44 18.77
C LYS A 103 -12.82 25.75 18.19
N HIS A 104 -13.25 25.79 16.93
CA HIS A 104 -13.91 26.96 16.35
C HIS A 104 -15.20 27.34 17.08
N LYS A 105 -16.04 26.35 17.44
CA LYS A 105 -17.25 26.60 18.24
C LYS A 105 -16.90 27.20 19.61
N SER A 106 -15.88 26.64 20.28
CA SER A 106 -15.39 27.16 21.56
C SER A 106 -14.83 28.58 21.41
N LEU A 107 -14.04 28.83 20.36
CA LEU A 107 -13.46 30.14 20.05
C LEU A 107 -14.55 31.19 19.90
N ASN A 108 -15.59 30.93 19.09
CA ASN A 108 -16.72 31.85 18.91
C ASN A 108 -17.45 32.14 20.23
N THR A 109 -17.68 31.11 21.04
CA THR A 109 -18.33 31.26 22.35
C THR A 109 -17.55 32.20 23.28
N TRP A 110 -16.22 32.07 23.32
CA TRP A 110 -15.38 32.92 24.18
C TRP A 110 -15.13 34.31 23.60
N PHE A 111 -15.16 34.42 22.27
CA PHE A 111 -15.16 35.68 21.55
C PHE A 111 -16.40 36.52 21.90
N GLU A 112 -17.60 35.95 21.83
CA GLU A 112 -18.85 36.60 22.25
C GLU A 112 -18.83 37.04 23.72
N ARG A 113 -18.08 36.31 24.57
CA ARG A 113 -17.93 36.60 26.01
C ARG A 113 -16.76 37.54 26.31
N ASN A 114 -16.05 38.07 25.30
CA ASN A 114 -14.86 38.91 25.44
C ASN A 114 -13.78 38.34 26.38
N ASN A 115 -13.64 37.00 26.46
CA ASN A 115 -12.64 36.37 27.32
C ASN A 115 -11.34 36.13 26.56
N ARG A 116 -10.45 37.14 26.57
CA ARG A 116 -9.20 37.12 25.81
C ARG A 116 -8.27 35.97 26.16
N THR A 117 -8.09 35.66 27.45
CA THR A 117 -7.23 34.57 27.91
C THR A 117 -7.64 33.22 27.32
N LYS A 118 -8.95 32.93 27.26
CA LYS A 118 -9.43 31.68 26.66
C LYS A 118 -9.32 31.67 25.14
N ILE A 119 -9.47 32.82 24.49
CA ILE A 119 -9.28 32.96 23.06
C ILE A 119 -7.82 32.65 22.69
N ASP A 120 -6.87 33.29 23.37
CA ASP A 120 -5.45 33.11 23.09
C ASP A 120 -5.00 31.65 23.31
N ALA A 121 -5.45 31.01 24.40
CA ALA A 121 -5.19 29.59 24.64
C ALA A 121 -5.74 28.66 23.53
N ILE A 122 -6.93 28.96 22.98
CA ILE A 122 -7.50 28.17 21.88
C ILE A 122 -6.73 28.41 20.57
N VAL A 123 -6.26 29.63 20.33
CA VAL A 123 -5.46 29.96 19.13
C VAL A 123 -4.10 29.27 19.17
N GLU A 124 -3.46 29.23 20.33
CA GLU A 124 -2.20 28.51 20.54
C GLU A 124 -2.37 27.00 20.25
N ASP A 125 -3.40 26.36 20.85
CA ASP A 125 -3.74 24.96 20.56
C ASP A 125 -3.96 24.69 19.06
N ILE A 126 -4.67 25.59 18.37
CA ILE A 126 -4.94 25.46 16.93
C ILE A 126 -3.63 25.55 16.14
N SER A 127 -2.75 26.48 16.52
CA SER A 127 -1.48 26.73 15.83
C SER A 127 -0.52 25.54 15.98
N GLU A 128 -0.37 25.02 17.20
CA GLU A 128 0.47 23.84 17.47
C GLU A 128 -0.05 22.61 16.71
N ARG A 129 -1.37 22.40 16.74
CA ARG A 129 -1.97 21.28 16.02
C ARG A 129 -1.87 21.41 14.51
N TYR A 130 -1.95 22.62 13.96
CA TYR A 130 -1.72 22.87 12.54
C TYR A 130 -0.29 22.52 12.12
N SER A 131 0.71 22.97 12.88
CA SER A 131 2.11 22.63 12.64
C SER A 131 2.35 21.12 12.65
N THR A 132 1.79 20.43 13.65
CA THR A 132 1.85 18.96 13.74
C THR A 132 1.16 18.29 12.56
N THR A 133 0.00 18.80 12.14
CA THR A 133 -0.75 18.27 10.98
C THR A 133 0.10 18.35 9.72
N LYS A 134 0.72 19.50 9.45
CA LYS A 134 1.56 19.70 8.26
C LYS A 134 2.78 18.80 8.27
N ARG A 135 3.43 18.64 9.43
CA ARG A 135 4.54 17.69 9.59
C ARG A 135 4.10 16.27 9.25
N LEU A 136 2.99 15.79 9.80
CA LEU A 136 2.49 14.45 9.55
C LEU A 136 2.03 14.22 8.10
N GLU A 137 1.44 15.24 7.45
CA GLU A 137 1.12 15.20 6.02
C GLU A 137 2.40 14.98 5.18
N ASN A 138 3.45 15.75 5.46
CA ASN A 138 4.74 15.61 4.78
C ASN A 138 5.38 14.24 5.04
N GLU A 139 5.36 13.75 6.27
CA GLU A 139 5.88 12.41 6.61
C GLU A 139 5.12 11.31 5.85
N VAL A 140 3.79 11.41 5.71
CA VAL A 140 3.00 10.44 4.92
C VAL A 140 3.39 10.46 3.45
N GLU A 141 3.57 11.63 2.84
CA GLU A 141 4.00 11.73 1.44
C GLU A 141 5.43 11.19 1.26
N HIS A 142 6.33 11.47 2.20
CA HIS A 142 7.69 10.93 2.19
C HIS A 142 7.69 9.40 2.17
N TYR A 143 6.95 8.72 3.05
CA TYR A 143 6.89 7.25 3.04
C TYR A 143 6.20 6.66 1.80
N LYS A 144 5.28 7.41 1.16
CA LYS A 144 4.65 6.97 -0.09
C LYS A 144 5.64 6.88 -1.25
N VAL A 145 6.71 7.69 -1.26
CA VAL A 145 7.78 7.59 -2.26
C VAL A 145 8.41 6.20 -2.23
N PHE A 146 8.72 5.68 -1.04
CA PHE A 146 9.30 4.34 -0.87
C PHE A 146 8.33 3.23 -1.28
N ILE A 147 7.04 3.38 -0.94
CA ILE A 147 6.00 2.44 -1.38
C ILE A 147 5.90 2.42 -2.91
N SER A 148 5.95 3.59 -3.55
CA SER A 148 5.94 3.71 -5.00
C SER A 148 7.11 2.93 -5.62
N ARG A 149 8.34 3.12 -5.08
CA ARG A 149 9.53 2.39 -5.54
C ARG A 149 9.41 0.87 -5.33
N LEU A 150 8.86 0.42 -4.20
CA LEU A 150 8.61 -1.01 -3.95
C LEU A 150 7.60 -1.60 -4.95
N TYR A 151 6.55 -0.87 -5.31
CA TYR A 151 5.60 -1.29 -6.35
C TYR A 151 6.21 -1.28 -7.74
N TYR A 152 7.07 -0.30 -8.05
CA TYR A 152 7.84 -0.28 -9.30
C TYR A 152 8.67 -1.57 -9.43
N VAL A 153 9.45 -1.93 -8.42
CA VAL A 153 10.26 -3.16 -8.44
C VAL A 153 9.39 -4.41 -8.58
N LEU A 154 8.23 -4.41 -7.94
CA LEU A 154 7.28 -5.51 -8.03
C LEU A 154 6.74 -5.68 -9.47
N ASN A 155 6.46 -4.56 -10.17
CA ASN A 155 6.07 -4.58 -11.58
C ASN A 155 7.21 -5.10 -12.48
N CYS A 156 8.47 -4.74 -12.19
CA CYS A 156 9.63 -5.15 -12.99
C CYS A 156 10.02 -6.63 -12.78
N LEU A 157 10.02 -7.09 -11.53
CA LEU A 157 10.54 -8.42 -11.18
C LEU A 157 9.48 -9.52 -11.12
N VAL A 158 8.21 -9.18 -10.95
CA VAL A 158 7.10 -10.12 -10.88
C VAL A 158 6.00 -9.67 -11.84
N PRO A 159 6.26 -9.68 -13.17
CA PRO A 159 5.25 -9.28 -14.15
C PRO A 159 4.01 -10.15 -13.96
N ASN A 160 2.85 -9.51 -13.81
CA ASN A 160 1.53 -10.09 -13.50
C ASN A 160 1.17 -10.29 -12.01
N TYR A 161 1.99 -9.89 -11.03
CA TYR A 161 1.61 -10.05 -9.60
C TYR A 161 0.23 -9.45 -9.29
N LYS A 162 -0.12 -8.32 -9.94
CA LYS A 162 -1.38 -7.62 -9.71
C LYS A 162 -2.57 -8.44 -10.19
N LEU A 163 -2.43 -9.14 -11.32
CA LEU A 163 -3.46 -10.04 -11.83
C LEU A 163 -3.68 -11.22 -10.88
N GLU A 164 -2.60 -11.78 -10.36
CA GLU A 164 -2.67 -12.85 -9.35
C GLU A 164 -3.35 -12.37 -8.07
N ASP A 165 -3.01 -11.18 -7.58
CA ASP A 165 -3.63 -10.59 -6.39
C ASP A 165 -5.13 -10.37 -6.59
N ILE A 166 -5.53 -9.83 -7.74
CA ILE A 166 -6.94 -9.64 -8.08
C ILE A 166 -7.65 -10.99 -8.08
N LYS A 167 -7.08 -12.02 -8.70
CA LYS A 167 -7.65 -13.37 -8.70
C LYS A 167 -7.82 -13.91 -7.28
N GLU A 168 -6.77 -13.87 -6.47
CA GLU A 168 -6.77 -14.40 -5.10
C GLU A 168 -7.82 -13.69 -4.22
N VAL A 169 -7.82 -12.36 -4.22
CA VAL A 169 -8.77 -11.56 -3.42
C VAL A 169 -10.20 -11.73 -3.94
N THR A 170 -10.38 -11.85 -5.25
CA THR A 170 -11.70 -12.12 -5.85
C THR A 170 -12.24 -13.46 -5.38
N PHE A 171 -11.46 -14.55 -5.49
CA PHE A 171 -11.92 -15.87 -5.06
C PHE A 171 -12.24 -15.92 -3.55
N LYS A 172 -11.41 -15.28 -2.73
CA LYS A 172 -11.70 -15.15 -1.30
C LYS A 172 -13.08 -14.49 -1.06
N ARG A 173 -13.34 -13.38 -1.75
CA ARG A 173 -14.59 -12.63 -1.59
C ARG A 173 -15.80 -13.34 -2.21
N LEU A 174 -15.63 -14.05 -3.31
CA LEU A 174 -16.70 -14.89 -3.88
C LEU A 174 -17.10 -16.01 -2.92
N ASN A 175 -16.14 -16.63 -2.25
CA ASN A 175 -16.39 -17.64 -1.21
C ASN A 175 -17.18 -17.05 -0.03
N GLU A 176 -16.87 -15.83 0.41
CA GLU A 176 -17.61 -15.12 1.46
C GLU A 176 -19.09 -14.90 1.09
N PHE A 177 -19.39 -14.74 -0.19
CA PHE A 177 -20.76 -14.60 -0.71
C PHE A 177 -21.37 -15.93 -1.22
N ASN A 178 -20.69 -17.06 -1.03
CA ASN A 178 -21.09 -18.38 -1.54
C ASN A 178 -21.36 -18.41 -3.06
N ILE A 179 -20.65 -17.59 -3.84
CA ILE A 179 -20.74 -17.57 -5.30
C ILE A 179 -19.78 -18.62 -5.87
N LYS A 180 -20.33 -19.63 -6.54
CA LYS A 180 -19.59 -20.79 -7.06
C LYS A 180 -19.50 -20.81 -8.59
N ASN A 181 -18.67 -21.71 -9.12
CA ASN A 181 -18.51 -21.98 -10.56
C ASN A 181 -18.05 -20.75 -11.35
N VAL A 182 -17.07 -20.04 -10.80
CA VAL A 182 -16.44 -18.88 -11.44
C VAL A 182 -15.05 -19.27 -11.92
N GLY A 183 -14.78 -19.03 -13.20
CA GLY A 183 -13.45 -19.11 -13.80
C GLY A 183 -12.89 -17.71 -14.02
N ILE A 184 -11.62 -17.50 -13.66
CA ILE A 184 -10.89 -16.26 -13.94
C ILE A 184 -9.61 -16.60 -14.68
N SER A 185 -9.51 -16.10 -15.91
CA SER A 185 -8.33 -16.22 -16.77
C SER A 185 -7.81 -14.83 -17.14
N ASN A 186 -6.64 -14.77 -17.77
CA ASN A 186 -6.08 -13.52 -18.27
C ASN A 186 -5.45 -13.74 -19.64
N ILE A 187 -5.59 -12.75 -20.50
CA ILE A 187 -4.88 -12.64 -21.78
C ILE A 187 -4.30 -11.22 -21.78
N ASP A 188 -2.99 -11.11 -21.87
CA ASP A 188 -2.26 -9.85 -21.74
C ASP A 188 -2.68 -9.09 -20.47
N ASN A 189 -3.14 -7.85 -20.63
CA ASN A 189 -3.61 -6.98 -19.56
C ASN A 189 -5.12 -7.12 -19.28
N LYS A 190 -5.82 -8.07 -19.91
CA LYS A 190 -7.26 -8.29 -19.72
C LYS A 190 -7.55 -9.50 -18.86
N LEU A 191 -8.35 -9.29 -17.83
CA LEU A 191 -8.85 -10.34 -16.95
C LEU A 191 -10.24 -10.76 -17.44
N ILE A 192 -10.39 -12.03 -17.81
CA ILE A 192 -11.62 -12.61 -18.34
C ILE A 192 -12.28 -13.43 -17.23
N VAL A 193 -13.47 -12.98 -16.81
CA VAL A 193 -14.29 -13.63 -15.80
C VAL A 193 -15.45 -14.37 -16.47
N MET A 194 -15.67 -15.61 -16.06
CA MET A 194 -16.78 -16.44 -16.53
C MET A 194 -17.50 -17.05 -15.34
N LYS A 195 -18.83 -17.01 -15.33
CA LYS A 195 -19.70 -17.71 -14.37
C LYS A 195 -20.49 -18.76 -15.12
N SER A 196 -20.38 -20.01 -14.68
CA SER A 196 -21.21 -21.10 -15.19
C SER A 196 -22.45 -21.30 -14.31
N ASN A 197 -23.44 -22.02 -14.82
CA ASN A 197 -24.57 -22.49 -14.01
C ASN A 197 -24.12 -23.47 -12.91
N ASP A 198 -25.04 -23.84 -12.02
CA ASP A 198 -24.73 -24.65 -10.83
C ASP A 198 -24.12 -26.02 -11.17
N ASP A 199 -24.55 -26.62 -12.28
CA ASP A 199 -24.01 -27.88 -12.79
C ASP A 199 -22.82 -27.71 -13.75
N SER A 200 -22.34 -26.47 -13.93
CA SER A 200 -21.22 -26.10 -14.80
C SER A 200 -21.36 -26.49 -16.29
N SER A 201 -22.60 -26.74 -16.74
CA SER A 201 -22.93 -27.16 -18.11
C SER A 201 -22.87 -26.04 -19.16
N TYR A 202 -23.13 -24.78 -18.77
CA TYR A 202 -23.04 -23.62 -19.68
C TYR A 202 -22.70 -22.33 -18.93
N ILE A 203 -22.23 -21.32 -19.67
CA ILE A 203 -21.83 -20.00 -19.14
C ILE A 203 -23.06 -19.09 -19.03
N ILE A 204 -23.33 -18.56 -17.83
CA ILE A 204 -24.41 -17.62 -17.54
C ILE A 204 -23.95 -16.17 -17.76
N ASP A 205 -22.72 -15.83 -17.38
CA ASP A 205 -22.17 -14.49 -17.61
C ASP A 205 -20.68 -14.59 -17.97
N LYS A 206 -20.25 -13.70 -18.85
CA LYS A 206 -18.86 -13.56 -19.28
C LYS A 206 -18.55 -12.09 -19.52
N PHE A 207 -17.44 -11.64 -18.97
CA PHE A 207 -16.97 -10.27 -19.17
C PHE A 207 -15.47 -10.17 -18.97
N ASP A 208 -14.88 -9.14 -19.57
CA ASP A 208 -13.50 -8.78 -19.40
C ASP A 208 -13.35 -7.44 -18.66
N ILE A 209 -12.22 -7.29 -17.98
CA ILE A 209 -11.79 -6.06 -17.32
C ILE A 209 -10.33 -5.82 -17.71
N GLU A 210 -10.04 -4.63 -18.21
CA GLU A 210 -8.68 -4.19 -18.50
C GLU A 210 -7.97 -3.77 -17.20
N ILE A 211 -6.73 -4.23 -17.05
CA ILE A 211 -5.91 -4.07 -15.84
C ILE A 211 -4.60 -3.42 -16.23
N ASP A 212 -4.35 -2.23 -15.73
CA ASP A 212 -3.12 -1.48 -15.95
C ASP A 212 -2.28 -1.32 -14.66
N SER A 213 -1.18 -0.57 -14.77
CA SER A 213 -0.28 -0.26 -13.66
C SER A 213 -0.94 0.60 -12.56
N TYR A 214 -2.02 1.32 -12.86
CA TYR A 214 -2.73 2.21 -11.92
C TYR A 214 -4.01 1.60 -11.33
N SER A 215 -4.42 0.45 -11.86
CA SER A 215 -5.61 -0.28 -11.47
C SER A 215 -5.59 -0.65 -10.00
N ASN A 216 -6.66 -0.26 -9.28
CA ASN A 216 -6.83 -0.55 -7.87
C ASN A 216 -7.50 -1.92 -7.68
N VAL A 217 -6.80 -2.85 -7.00
CA VAL A 217 -7.25 -4.23 -6.76
C VAL A 217 -8.65 -4.27 -6.12
N ASN A 218 -8.90 -3.46 -5.09
CA ASN A 218 -10.18 -3.49 -4.36
C ASN A 218 -11.35 -2.99 -5.23
N ILE A 219 -11.13 -1.97 -6.06
CA ILE A 219 -12.18 -1.46 -6.96
C ILE A 219 -12.56 -2.54 -7.97
N ILE A 220 -11.57 -3.18 -8.58
CA ILE A 220 -11.79 -4.24 -9.57
C ILE A 220 -12.48 -5.45 -8.95
N VAL A 221 -12.01 -5.91 -7.79
CA VAL A 221 -12.66 -7.01 -7.05
C VAL A 221 -14.12 -6.66 -6.75
N ASN A 222 -14.41 -5.45 -6.28
CA ASN A 222 -15.78 -5.02 -5.98
C ASN A 222 -16.65 -4.99 -7.25
N GLN A 223 -16.09 -4.55 -8.38
CA GLN A 223 -16.78 -4.57 -9.68
C GLN A 223 -17.13 -6.00 -10.10
N ILE A 224 -16.16 -6.93 -10.03
CA ILE A 224 -16.36 -8.35 -10.36
C ILE A 224 -17.45 -8.95 -9.47
N VAL A 225 -17.30 -8.83 -8.15
CA VAL A 225 -18.22 -9.44 -7.18
C VAL A 225 -19.62 -8.84 -7.30
N SER A 226 -19.74 -7.52 -7.46
CA SER A 226 -21.04 -6.85 -7.63
C SER A 226 -21.79 -7.32 -8.87
N ARG A 227 -21.08 -7.53 -9.99
CA ARG A 227 -21.67 -8.08 -11.21
C ARG A 227 -22.10 -9.53 -11.03
N LEU A 228 -21.21 -10.36 -10.49
CA LEU A 228 -21.49 -11.78 -10.30
C LEU A 228 -22.65 -12.03 -9.32
N ARG A 229 -22.82 -11.19 -8.30
CA ARG A 229 -23.98 -11.25 -7.39
C ARG A 229 -25.34 -11.07 -8.07
N LYS A 230 -25.40 -10.45 -9.25
CA LYS A 230 -26.66 -10.23 -9.98
C LYS A 230 -27.08 -11.44 -10.82
N VAL A 231 -26.15 -12.36 -11.06
CA VAL A 231 -26.29 -13.53 -11.93
C VAL A 231 -25.99 -14.84 -11.20
N ALA A 232 -25.75 -14.75 -9.88
CA ALA A 232 -25.46 -15.86 -8.98
C ALA A 232 -26.74 -16.37 -8.30
#